data_AF-A0AAU7LYU3-F1
#
_entry.id   AF-A0AAU7LYU3-F1
#
_cell.length_a   1.000
_cell.length_b   1.000
_cell.length_c   1.000
_cell.angle_alpha   90.00
_cell.angle_beta   90.00
_cell.angle_gamma   90.00
#
_symmetry.space_group_name_H-M   'P 1'
#
loop_
_entity.id
_entity.type
_entity.pdbx_description
1 polymer ?
#
loop_
_entity_poly.entity_id
_entity_poly.type
_entity_poly.pdbx_seq_one_letter_code
_entity_poly.pdbx_strand_id
1 'polypeptide(L)'
;MHHQEQDARSLALHTAAIELMRADETLIERALDILARWDSQASVRSKPLRDEWARILQARDWAAALSVSERGNQLRQASPVSCVLPHERRWEIIRATSKWPKELRPGQ
;
A
#
# COMPACT_ATOMS: atom_id res chain seq x y z
N MET A 1 -11.51 4.05 20.24
CA MET A 1 -10.35 4.93 19.96
C MET A 1 -9.28 4.29 19.04
N HIS A 2 -9.48 3.09 18.47
CA HIS A 2 -8.46 2.41 17.63
C HIS A 2 -8.45 2.79 16.12
N HIS A 3 -9.45 3.52 15.62
CA HIS A 3 -9.54 3.82 14.18
C HIS A 3 -8.41 4.74 13.68
N GLN A 4 -8.07 5.78 14.45
CA GLN A 4 -7.04 6.75 14.03
C GLN A 4 -5.65 6.11 13.94
N GLU A 5 -5.32 5.15 14.82
CA GLU A 5 -4.04 4.44 14.79
C GLU A 5 -3.95 3.47 13.61
N GLN A 6 -5.06 2.80 13.29
CA GLN A 6 -5.16 1.91 12.13
C GLN A 6 -5.04 2.69 10.81
N ASP A 7 -5.64 3.87 10.75
CA ASP A 7 -5.56 4.75 9.58
C ASP A 7 -4.13 5.30 9.38
N ALA A 8 -3.48 5.74 10.46
CA ALA A 8 -2.10 6.23 10.42
C ALA A 8 -1.13 5.12 9.98
N ARG A 9 -1.30 3.89 10.48
CA ARG A 9 -0.51 2.74 10.07
C ARG A 9 -0.72 2.40 8.60
N SER A 10 -1.98 2.38 8.15
CA SER A 10 -2.32 2.08 6.77
C SER A 10 -1.73 3.13 5.82
N LEU A 11 -1.76 4.41 6.21
CA LEU A 11 -1.13 5.50 5.46
C LEU A 11 0.40 5.33 5.40
N ALA A 12 1.05 5.01 6.52
CA ALA A 12 2.51 4.81 6.56
C ALA A 12 2.96 3.64 5.67
N LEU A 13 2.26 2.51 5.73
CA LEU A 13 2.51 1.35 4.86
C LEU A 13 2.34 1.71 3.39
N HIS A 14 1.28 2.45 3.08
CA HIS A 14 0.98 2.90 1.74
C HIS A 14 2.08 3.80 1.18
N THR A 15 2.47 4.83 1.92
CA THR A 15 3.51 5.78 1.51
C THR A 15 4.85 5.11 1.27
N ALA A 16 5.32 4.29 2.22
CA ALA A 16 6.61 3.62 2.12
C ALA A 16 6.70 2.69 0.90
N ALA A 17 5.58 2.11 0.52
CA ALA A 17 5.54 1.22 -0.62
C ALA A 17 5.47 1.95 -1.97
N ILE A 18 4.83 3.13 -2.01
CA ILE A 18 4.95 4.05 -3.15
C ILE A 18 6.40 4.53 -3.30
N GLU A 19 7.10 4.82 -2.20
CA GLU A 19 8.52 5.19 -2.25
C GLU A 19 9.42 4.06 -2.77
N LEU A 20 9.17 2.80 -2.38
CA LEU A 20 9.88 1.65 -2.92
C LEU A 20 9.62 1.47 -4.42
N MET A 21 8.36 1.59 -4.86
CA MET A 21 8.02 1.53 -6.29
C MET A 21 8.67 2.64 -7.10
N ARG A 22 8.89 3.82 -6.51
CA ARG A 22 9.67 4.89 -7.15
C ARG A 22 11.14 4.53 -7.32
N ALA A 23 11.70 3.77 -6.39
CA ALA A 23 13.10 3.38 -6.40
C ALA A 23 13.37 2.11 -7.22
N ASP A 24 12.37 1.24 -7.38
CA ASP A 24 12.48 -0.04 -8.07
C ASP A 24 11.26 -0.26 -8.98
N GLU A 25 11.49 -0.14 -10.30
CA GLU A 25 10.44 -0.28 -11.31
C GLU A 25 9.92 -1.72 -11.41
N THR A 26 10.68 -2.73 -10.99
CA THR A 26 10.24 -4.14 -11.01
C THR A 26 9.08 -4.37 -10.03
N LEU A 27 8.98 -3.54 -8.99
CA LEU A 27 7.86 -3.56 -8.06
C LEU A 27 6.57 -3.01 -8.69
N ILE A 28 6.68 -2.11 -9.67
CA ILE A 28 5.54 -1.59 -10.43
C ILE A 28 4.97 -2.70 -11.31
N GLU A 29 5.84 -3.43 -12.03
CA GLU A 29 5.42 -4.58 -12.87
C GLU A 29 4.74 -5.66 -12.03
N ARG A 30 5.32 -6.00 -10.89
CA ARG A 30 4.71 -6.94 -9.94
C ARG A 30 3.36 -6.47 -9.42
N ALA A 31 3.20 -5.16 -9.17
CA ALA A 31 1.92 -4.59 -8.74
C ALA A 31 0.85 -4.72 -9.83
N LEU A 32 1.21 -4.49 -11.09
CA LEU A 32 0.33 -4.65 -12.24
C LEU A 32 -0.08 -6.12 -12.45
N ASP A 33 0.85 -7.06 -12.28
CA ASP A 33 0.55 -8.50 -12.33
C ASP A 33 -0.43 -8.93 -11.24
N ILE A 34 -0.28 -8.41 -10.02
CA ILE A 34 -1.21 -8.66 -8.92
C ILE A 34 -2.59 -8.12 -9.27
N LEU A 35 -2.67 -6.89 -9.80
CA LEU A 35 -3.94 -6.29 -10.22
C LEU A 35 -4.61 -7.11 -11.34
N ALA A 36 -3.86 -7.59 -12.31
CA ALA A 36 -4.36 -8.44 -13.39
C ALA A 36 -4.92 -9.77 -12.85
N ARG A 37 -4.21 -10.40 -11.91
CA ARG A 37 -4.70 -11.62 -11.24
C ARG A 37 -5.99 -11.35 -10.45
N TRP A 38 -6.05 -10.25 -9.72
CA TRP A 38 -7.26 -9.87 -8.98
C TRP A 38 -8.43 -9.59 -9.90
N ASP A 39 -8.20 -9.02 -11.08
CA ASP A 39 -9.28 -8.77 -12.03
C ASP A 39 -9.94 -10.06 -12.54
N SER A 40 -9.20 -11.16 -12.55
CA SER A 40 -9.75 -12.49 -12.88
C SER A 40 -10.56 -13.16 -11.76
N GLN A 41 -10.43 -12.70 -10.51
CA GLN A 41 -10.99 -13.38 -9.32
C GLN A 41 -11.93 -12.51 -8.47
N ALA A 42 -11.81 -11.18 -8.55
CA ALA A 42 -12.50 -10.26 -7.66
C ALA A 42 -13.80 -9.73 -8.26
N SER A 43 -14.70 -9.28 -7.38
CA SER A 43 -15.99 -8.69 -7.78
C SER A 43 -15.83 -7.53 -8.78
N VAL A 44 -16.75 -7.47 -9.75
CA VAL A 44 -16.90 -6.35 -10.69
C VAL A 44 -17.06 -5.01 -9.96
N ARG A 45 -17.65 -5.02 -8.76
CA ARG A 45 -17.90 -3.81 -7.97
C ARG A 45 -16.62 -3.10 -7.53
N SER A 46 -15.50 -3.80 -7.41
CA SER A 46 -14.19 -3.23 -7.06
C SER A 46 -13.26 -3.05 -8.26
N LYS A 47 -13.72 -3.36 -9.48
CA LYS A 47 -12.96 -3.17 -10.72
C LYS A 47 -12.54 -1.71 -10.98
N PRO A 48 -13.41 -0.69 -10.77
CA PRO A 48 -13.03 0.71 -11.04
C PRO A 48 -11.82 1.18 -10.25
N LEU A 49 -11.67 0.73 -8.99
CA LEU A 49 -10.53 1.09 -8.14
C LEU A 49 -9.24 0.39 -8.58
N ARG A 50 -9.33 -0.85 -9.09
CA ARG A 50 -8.17 -1.56 -9.66
C ARG A 50 -7.72 -0.96 -10.98
N ASP A 51 -8.66 -0.63 -11.86
CA ASP A 51 -8.36 0.02 -13.13
C ASP A 51 -7.71 1.40 -12.90
N GLU A 52 -8.17 2.14 -11.90
CA GLU A 52 -7.56 3.41 -11.49
C GLU A 52 -6.15 3.22 -10.93
N TRP A 53 -5.93 2.19 -10.11
CA TRP A 53 -4.59 1.81 -9.65
C TRP A 53 -3.65 1.46 -10.81
N ALA A 54 -4.13 0.70 -11.79
CA ALA A 54 -3.34 0.37 -12.97
C ALA A 54 -2.94 1.62 -13.75
N ARG A 55 -3.87 2.59 -13.93
CA ARG A 55 -3.56 3.88 -14.55
C ARG A 55 -2.53 4.68 -13.75
N ILE A 56 -2.68 4.75 -12.43
CA ILE A 56 -1.75 5.46 -11.54
C ILE A 56 -0.33 4.88 -11.67
N LEU A 57 -0.21 3.55 -11.65
CA LEU A 57 1.07 2.86 -11.77
C LEU A 57 1.72 3.08 -13.15
N GLN A 58 0.93 2.97 -14.22
CA GLN A 58 1.41 3.19 -15.60
C GLN A 58 1.82 4.65 -15.83
N ALA A 59 1.04 5.60 -15.33
CA ALA A 59 1.32 7.03 -15.45
C ALA A 59 2.36 7.53 -14.44
N ARG A 60 2.77 6.69 -13.48
CA ARG A 60 3.61 7.07 -12.33
C ARG A 60 3.04 8.26 -11.56
N ASP A 61 1.70 8.35 -11.48
CA ASP A 61 0.99 9.45 -10.80
C ASP A 61 0.95 9.22 -9.29
N TRP A 62 2.11 9.39 -8.66
CA TRP A 62 2.26 9.21 -7.23
C TRP A 62 1.50 10.26 -6.41
N ALA A 63 1.15 11.40 -7.00
CA ALA A 63 0.35 12.42 -6.33
C ALA A 63 -1.09 11.92 -6.14
N ALA A 64 -1.66 11.27 -7.16
CA ALA A 64 -2.95 10.60 -7.03
C ALA A 64 -2.88 9.43 -6.03
N ALA A 65 -1.80 8.63 -6.07
CA ALA A 65 -1.58 7.52 -5.14
C ALA A 65 -1.54 7.96 -3.67
N LEU A 66 -0.98 9.14 -3.37
CA LEU A 66 -0.81 9.67 -2.02
C LEU A 66 -1.90 10.69 -1.63
N SER A 67 -2.94 10.84 -2.45
CA SER A 67 -4.00 11.81 -2.19
C SER A 67 -4.71 11.53 -0.87
N VAL A 68 -4.95 12.59 -0.09
CA VAL A 68 -5.75 12.56 1.15
C VAL A 68 -7.23 12.83 0.91
N SER A 69 -7.64 12.97 -0.35
CA SER A 69 -9.05 13.11 -0.73
C SER A 69 -9.85 11.84 -0.41
N GLU A 70 -11.18 11.94 -0.40
CA GLU A 70 -12.05 10.77 -0.24
C GLU A 70 -11.74 9.68 -1.28
N ARG A 71 -11.43 10.08 -2.52
CA ARG A 71 -10.99 9.18 -3.59
C ARG A 71 -9.66 8.51 -3.26
N GLY A 72 -8.69 9.28 -2.73
CA GLY A 72 -7.42 8.74 -2.26
C GLY A 72 -7.58 7.76 -1.10
N ASN A 73 -8.53 8.00 -0.19
CA ASN A 73 -8.86 7.06 0.89
C ASN A 73 -9.41 5.74 0.35
N GLN A 74 -10.33 5.79 -0.64
CA GLN A 74 -10.85 4.60 -1.31
C GLN A 74 -9.74 3.82 -2.03
N LEU A 75 -8.82 4.52 -2.70
CA LEU A 75 -7.66 3.90 -3.34
C LEU A 75 -6.75 3.20 -2.32
N ARG A 76 -6.50 3.80 -1.15
CA ARG A 76 -5.72 3.15 -0.09
C ARG A 76 -6.36 1.87 0.43
N GLN A 77 -7.69 1.84 0.56
CA GLN A 77 -8.41 0.63 0.99
C GLN A 77 -8.35 -0.51 -0.04
N ALA A 78 -8.24 -0.17 -1.33
CA ALA A 78 -8.16 -1.13 -2.43
C ALA A 78 -6.72 -1.33 -2.96
N SER A 79 -5.71 -0.95 -2.17
CA SER A 79 -4.33 -0.83 -2.63
C SER A 79 -3.65 -2.20 -2.82
N PRO A 80 -3.16 -2.54 -4.03
CA PRO A 80 -2.34 -3.74 -4.26
C PRO A 80 -0.94 -3.60 -3.65
N VAL A 81 -0.57 -2.37 -3.28
CA VAL A 81 0.74 -1.97 -2.79
C VAL A 81 1.11 -2.70 -1.49
N SER A 82 0.11 -3.03 -0.66
CA SER A 82 0.29 -3.88 0.52
C SER A 82 0.85 -5.26 0.18
N CYS A 83 0.55 -5.82 -0.99
CA CYS A 83 1.04 -7.12 -1.45
C CYS A 83 2.45 -7.05 -2.07
N VAL A 84 2.88 -5.87 -2.49
CA VAL A 84 4.18 -5.65 -3.15
C VAL A 84 5.29 -5.41 -2.13
N LEU A 85 4.97 -4.84 -0.96
CA LEU A 85 5.89 -4.71 0.16
C LEU A 85 6.52 -6.07 0.54
N PRO A 86 7.85 -6.23 0.45
CA PRO A 86 8.55 -7.38 1.00
C PRO A 86 8.20 -7.56 2.47
N HIS A 87 8.12 -8.80 2.92
CA HIS A 87 7.70 -9.15 4.28
C HIS A 87 8.54 -8.38 5.33
N GLU A 88 9.85 -8.32 5.14
CA GLU A 88 10.79 -7.60 6.02
C GLU A 88 10.47 -6.11 6.15
N ARG A 89 10.27 -5.45 5.01
CA ARG A 89 9.98 -4.01 4.97
C ARG A 89 8.60 -3.68 5.54
N ARG A 90 7.62 -4.58 5.35
CA ARG A 90 6.31 -4.50 6.00
C ARG A 90 6.46 -4.56 7.53
N TRP A 91 7.27 -5.48 8.05
CA TRP A 91 7.51 -5.58 9.49
C TRP A 91 8.25 -4.40 10.08
N GLU A 92 9.19 -3.80 9.36
CA GLU A 92 9.86 -2.57 9.80
C GLU A 92 8.86 -1.43 10.02
N ILE A 93 7.95 -1.22 9.08
CA ILE A 93 6.92 -0.17 9.17
C ILE A 93 5.92 -0.49 10.28
N ILE A 94 5.49 -1.75 10.40
CA ILE A 94 4.62 -2.19 11.50
C ILE A 94 5.29 -1.97 12.85
N ARG A 95 6.59 -2.26 12.99
CA ARG A 95 7.35 -2.00 14.22
C ARG A 95 7.50 -0.52 14.52
N ALA A 96 7.72 0.31 13.50
CA ALA A 96 7.86 1.76 13.64
C ALA A 96 6.53 2.45 14.00
N THR A 97 5.40 1.88 13.58
CA THR A 97 4.04 2.40 13.82
C THR A 97 3.29 1.69 14.94
N SER A 98 3.82 0.59 15.47
CA SER A 98 3.36 -0.02 16.73
C SER A 98 4.00 0.71 17.91
N LYS A 99 3.19 1.06 18.90
CA LYS A 99 3.70 1.28 20.26
C LYS A 99 4.14 -0.06 20.86
N TRP A 100 5.26 -0.60 20.37
CA TRP A 100 5.86 -1.76 21.00
C TRP A 100 6.52 -1.29 22.31
N PRO A 101 6.22 -1.90 23.48
CA PRO A 101 6.96 -1.59 24.70
C PRO A 101 8.44 -1.88 24.43
N LYS A 102 9.34 -0.94 24.80
CA LYS A 102 10.77 -1.00 24.46
C LYS A 102 11.46 -2.34 24.80
N GLU A 103 10.84 -3.12 25.66
CA GLU A 103 11.30 -4.38 26.26
C GLU A 103 11.28 -5.61 25.34
N LEU A 104 10.56 -5.64 24.22
CA LEU A 104 10.63 -6.81 23.30
C LEU A 104 11.26 -6.50 21.94
N ARG A 105 12.25 -5.61 21.89
CA ARG A 105 13.16 -5.53 20.73
C ARG A 105 14.12 -6.73 20.81
N PRO A 106 14.08 -7.71 19.88
CA PRO A 106 15.10 -8.74 19.87
C PRO A 106 16.39 -8.12 19.34
N GLY A 107 17.46 -8.16 20.16
CA GLY A 107 18.79 -7.66 19.81
C GLY A 107 19.17 -6.32 20.47
N GLN A 108 19.36 -6.33 21.79
CA GLN A 108 20.38 -5.51 22.45
C GLN A 108 21.42 -6.45 23.04
#